data_AF-A0A6A7LZ15-F1
#
_entry.id   AF-A0A6A7LZ15-F1
#
_cell.length_a   1.000
_cell.length_b   1.000
_cell.length_c   1.000
_cell.angle_alpha   90.00
_cell.angle_beta   90.00
_cell.angle_gamma   90.00
#
_symmetry.space_group_name_H-M   'P 1'
#
loop_
_entity.id
_entity.type
_entity.pdbx_description
1 polymer ?
#
loop_
_entity_poly.entity_id
_entity_poly.type
_entity_poly.pdbx_seq_one_letter_code
_entity_poly.pdbx_strand_id
1 'polypeptide(L)'
;MIHASRRLGSLLLACIVFVVPGSLAAQERTMVPVTIDGEQVKLATITYKPPGNGPFPTLIFHHGSTGSGRDPALFERPYDPKALAGWFTARGWAVILPSRRGRGGSEGTYDEGFEPDRAQGYSCEPALALAGAERALRDIDAITPVLLAQPFVDRERVAVGGLSRGGILSVAWSGRQPAVPRAVVNFVGGWLSERCASIDDVNADLFRRGSVFDQATIWLYGYRDSYYSLRHSRRNFAAFRAAGGKGAFREHVPPQGLDGHQIAAIPDLWTEALEAYLADQGLSAKPPQAVAIDGNTIKMDGTTYRLWGIDAPELDQRCYPQGWRAGIEAARALAAMIERRPVTCEAKAQDGYGRTVALCRAGGRDLGAAMVVSGMALAVTGDGGDYAEQEVQAMRARVGVHAHACLAPWEWRAQRRLGN
;
A
#
# COMPACT_ATOMS: atom_id res chain seq x y z
N MET A 1 29.89 51.05 -41.62
CA MET A 1 29.99 49.59 -41.44
C MET A 1 29.76 49.26 -39.97
N ILE A 2 29.25 48.06 -39.67
CA ILE A 2 28.81 47.51 -38.37
C ILE A 2 27.28 47.58 -38.20
N HIS A 3 26.61 46.54 -38.73
CA HIS A 3 25.25 46.14 -38.38
C HIS A 3 25.28 45.34 -37.07
N ALA A 4 24.64 45.86 -36.03
CA ALA A 4 24.34 45.12 -34.81
C ALA A 4 22.96 44.45 -34.97
N SER A 5 22.95 43.17 -35.32
CA SER A 5 21.73 42.35 -35.38
C SER A 5 21.22 42.01 -33.98
N ARG A 6 20.08 42.58 -33.59
CA ARG A 6 19.30 42.14 -32.42
C ARG A 6 18.66 40.78 -32.72
N ARG A 7 19.09 39.72 -32.04
CA ARG A 7 18.38 38.44 -32.03
C ARG A 7 17.19 38.52 -31.06
N LEU A 8 15.97 38.37 -31.58
CA LEU A 8 14.77 38.05 -30.80
C LEU A 8 15.00 36.70 -30.11
N GLY A 9 15.02 36.69 -28.78
CA GLY A 9 14.98 35.45 -27.99
C GLY A 9 13.56 34.90 -27.96
N SER A 10 13.32 33.77 -28.62
CA SER A 10 12.10 32.99 -28.43
C SER A 10 12.15 32.34 -27.04
N LEU A 11 11.32 32.81 -26.11
CA LEU A 11 11.02 32.08 -24.87
C LEU A 11 10.30 30.79 -25.24
N LEU A 12 11.02 29.68 -25.27
CA LEU A 12 10.44 28.34 -25.24
C LEU A 12 9.92 28.11 -23.82
N LEU A 13 8.60 28.20 -23.67
CA LEU A 13 7.88 27.82 -22.47
C LEU A 13 8.10 26.30 -22.26
N ALA A 14 8.97 25.94 -21.33
CA ALA A 14 9.15 24.55 -20.94
C ALA A 14 7.88 24.07 -20.22
N CYS A 15 7.01 23.37 -20.95
CA CYS A 15 5.94 22.59 -20.33
C CYS A 15 6.59 21.46 -19.50
N ILE A 16 6.79 21.73 -18.21
CA ILE A 16 7.12 20.70 -17.23
C ILE A 16 5.89 19.81 -17.11
N VAL A 17 5.91 18.68 -17.82
CA VAL A 17 4.96 17.59 -17.60
C VAL A 17 5.34 16.95 -16.29
N PHE A 18 4.66 17.35 -15.21
CA PHE A 18 4.67 16.58 -13.97
C PHE A 18 4.04 15.21 -14.27
N VAL A 19 4.88 14.18 -14.38
CA VAL A 19 4.41 12.80 -14.37
C VAL A 19 3.92 12.52 -12.96
N VAL A 20 2.61 12.57 -12.76
CA VAL A 20 1.96 12.12 -11.53
C VAL A 20 2.17 10.60 -11.45
N PRO A 21 2.77 10.07 -10.38
CA PRO A 21 2.92 8.62 -10.22
C PRO A 21 1.53 7.97 -10.24
N GLY A 22 1.44 6.83 -10.92
CA GLY A 22 0.21 6.13 -11.27
C GLY A 22 -0.83 6.17 -10.16
N SER A 23 -2.05 6.56 -10.52
CA SER A 23 -3.19 6.57 -9.63
C SER A 23 -3.34 5.19 -8.97
N LEU A 24 -3.35 5.18 -7.63
CA LEU A 24 -4.05 4.15 -6.86
C LEU A 24 -5.52 4.22 -7.26
N ALA A 25 -5.88 3.54 -8.35
CA ALA A 25 -7.26 3.24 -8.64
C ALA A 25 -7.74 2.22 -7.60
N ALA A 26 -8.85 2.51 -6.92
CA ALA A 26 -9.58 1.49 -6.16
C ALA A 26 -9.79 0.29 -7.10
N GLN A 27 -9.33 -0.89 -6.71
CA GLN A 27 -9.37 -2.03 -7.62
C GLN A 27 -10.77 -2.64 -7.72
N GLU A 28 -11.61 -2.46 -6.70
CA GLU A 28 -12.99 -2.95 -6.73
C GLU A 28 -13.87 -2.23 -5.70
N ARG A 29 -15.09 -1.89 -6.12
CA ARG A 29 -16.20 -1.58 -5.21
C ARG A 29 -17.22 -2.70 -5.32
N THR A 30 -17.48 -3.36 -4.21
CA THR A 30 -18.39 -4.51 -4.18
C THR A 30 -19.45 -4.35 -3.10
N MET A 31 -20.65 -4.82 -3.41
CA MET A 31 -21.75 -4.93 -2.46
C MET A 31 -21.77 -6.36 -1.92
N VAL A 32 -21.34 -6.54 -0.69
CA VAL A 32 -21.18 -7.85 -0.04
C VAL A 32 -22.48 -8.21 0.69
N PRO A 33 -23.19 -9.28 0.28
CA PRO A 33 -24.38 -9.73 0.97
C PRO A 33 -24.03 -10.33 2.33
N VAL A 34 -24.72 -9.91 3.37
CA VAL A 34 -24.56 -10.39 4.75
C VAL A 34 -25.93 -10.45 5.44
N THR A 35 -26.04 -11.31 6.45
CA THR A 35 -27.20 -11.33 7.34
C THR A 35 -26.85 -10.64 8.64
N ILE A 36 -27.62 -9.61 9.02
CA ILE A 36 -27.43 -8.87 10.28
C ILE A 36 -28.76 -8.77 10.98
N ASP A 37 -28.82 -9.18 12.25
CA ASP A 37 -30.05 -9.15 13.06
C ASP A 37 -31.23 -9.92 12.39
N GLY A 38 -30.92 -10.94 11.57
CA GLY A 38 -31.90 -11.75 10.82
C GLY A 38 -32.31 -11.18 9.47
N GLU A 39 -31.82 -9.99 9.09
CA GLU A 39 -32.13 -9.33 7.83
C GLU A 39 -30.99 -9.46 6.82
N GLN A 40 -31.33 -9.67 5.55
CA GLN A 40 -30.36 -9.65 4.45
C GLN A 40 -30.10 -8.21 4.02
N VAL A 41 -28.84 -7.79 4.10
CA VAL A 41 -28.38 -6.47 3.65
C VAL A 41 -27.09 -6.61 2.87
N LYS A 42 -26.80 -5.65 1.99
CA LYS A 42 -25.52 -5.58 1.29
C LYS A 42 -24.68 -4.43 1.82
N LEU A 43 -23.47 -4.75 2.23
CA LEU A 43 -22.50 -3.78 2.73
C LEU A 43 -21.47 -3.46 1.64
N ALA A 44 -21.21 -2.17 1.43
CA ALA A 44 -20.25 -1.71 0.45
C ALA A 44 -18.81 -1.90 0.96
N THR A 45 -17.92 -2.37 0.11
CA THR A 45 -16.49 -2.43 0.39
C THR A 45 -15.69 -1.72 -0.70
N ILE A 46 -14.56 -1.12 -0.32
CA ILE A 46 -13.50 -0.74 -1.25
C ILE A 46 -12.32 -1.67 -1.02
N THR A 47 -11.81 -2.29 -2.09
CA THR A 47 -10.68 -3.23 -2.00
C THR A 47 -9.50 -2.73 -2.82
N TYR A 48 -8.32 -2.76 -2.18
CA TYR A 48 -7.02 -2.54 -2.80
C TYR A 48 -6.21 -3.83 -2.71
N LYS A 49 -5.69 -4.34 -3.83
CA LYS A 49 -4.78 -5.48 -3.83
C LYS A 49 -3.44 -5.09 -4.45
N PRO A 50 -2.33 -5.62 -3.94
CA PRO A 50 -1.10 -5.62 -4.72
C PRO A 50 -1.29 -6.53 -5.96
N PRO A 51 -0.49 -6.38 -7.01
CA PRO A 51 -0.52 -7.27 -8.16
C PRO A 51 -0.30 -8.74 -7.82
N GLY A 52 -0.91 -9.61 -8.61
CA GLY A 52 -0.95 -11.05 -8.41
C GLY A 52 -2.33 -11.53 -7.97
N ASN A 53 -2.44 -12.84 -7.72
CA ASN A 53 -3.71 -13.48 -7.37
C ASN A 53 -3.87 -13.74 -5.86
N GLY A 54 -2.84 -13.47 -5.04
CA GLY A 54 -2.80 -13.79 -3.62
C GLY A 54 -2.32 -15.22 -3.34
N PRO A 55 -2.53 -15.75 -2.12
CA PRO A 55 -3.14 -15.06 -0.98
C PRO A 55 -2.21 -13.99 -0.39
N PHE A 56 -2.77 -12.84 -0.01
CA PHE A 56 -2.07 -11.68 0.51
C PHE A 56 -2.31 -11.53 2.01
N PRO A 57 -1.30 -11.10 2.80
CA PRO A 57 -1.59 -10.56 4.12
C PRO A 57 -2.58 -9.40 3.95
N THR A 58 -3.61 -9.35 4.79
CA THR A 58 -4.76 -8.49 4.55
C THR A 58 -5.06 -7.62 5.76
N LEU A 59 -5.19 -6.32 5.53
CA LEU A 59 -5.73 -5.37 6.49
C LEU A 59 -7.22 -5.15 6.23
N ILE A 60 -8.07 -5.42 7.22
CA ILE A 60 -9.45 -4.94 7.24
C ILE A 60 -9.47 -3.62 8.03
N PHE A 61 -9.73 -2.50 7.35
CA PHE A 61 -9.63 -1.17 7.96
C PHE A 61 -10.98 -0.45 8.04
N HIS A 62 -11.41 -0.14 9.26
CA HIS A 62 -12.72 0.42 9.56
C HIS A 62 -12.71 1.94 9.60
N HIS A 63 -13.73 2.53 8.97
CA HIS A 63 -13.93 3.98 8.93
C HIS A 63 -14.40 4.56 10.27
N GLY A 64 -14.15 5.86 10.45
CA GLY A 64 -14.65 6.67 11.57
C GLY A 64 -16.11 7.13 11.42
N SER A 65 -16.50 8.13 12.20
CA SER A 65 -17.80 8.80 12.12
C SER A 65 -17.90 9.77 10.94
N THR A 66 -19.07 10.39 10.75
CA THR A 66 -19.27 11.50 9.81
C THR A 66 -19.32 12.84 10.57
N GLY A 67 -18.28 13.12 11.35
CA GLY A 67 -18.17 14.34 12.15
C GLY A 67 -19.12 14.31 13.35
N SER A 68 -20.15 15.18 13.35
CA SER A 68 -21.18 15.23 14.41
C SER A 68 -22.39 14.33 14.14
N GLY A 69 -22.48 13.71 12.95
CA GLY A 69 -23.64 12.93 12.53
C GLY A 69 -24.82 13.78 12.03
N ARG A 70 -24.73 15.12 12.08
CA ARG A 70 -25.86 16.01 11.72
C ARG A 70 -26.04 16.26 10.22
N ASP A 71 -25.11 15.82 9.38
CA ASP A 71 -25.17 16.00 7.93
C ASP A 71 -25.35 14.64 7.23
N PRO A 72 -26.60 14.28 6.85
CA PRO A 72 -26.90 13.03 6.16
C PRO A 72 -26.17 12.89 4.81
N ALA A 73 -25.80 13.99 4.14
CA ALA A 73 -25.08 13.93 2.87
C ALA A 73 -23.66 13.37 3.02
N LEU A 74 -23.14 13.28 4.26
CA LEU A 74 -21.87 12.61 4.54
C LEU A 74 -22.02 11.09 4.67
N PHE A 75 -23.22 10.57 4.95
CA PHE A 75 -23.43 9.15 5.25
C PHE A 75 -23.14 8.27 4.04
N GLU A 76 -23.57 8.70 2.86
CA GLU A 76 -23.35 7.98 1.60
C GLU A 76 -21.90 8.06 1.11
N ARG A 77 -21.08 8.99 1.64
CA ARG A 77 -19.70 9.16 1.20
C ARG A 77 -18.82 7.99 1.67
N PRO A 78 -18.23 7.23 0.73
CA PRO A 78 -17.31 6.16 1.07
C PRO A 78 -16.05 6.70 1.72
N TYR A 79 -15.52 5.96 2.69
CA TYR A 79 -14.24 6.26 3.30
C TYR A 79 -13.12 5.60 2.50
N ASP A 80 -12.26 6.41 1.89
CA ASP A 80 -11.18 5.98 0.98
C ASP A 80 -9.83 6.60 1.39
N PRO A 81 -9.12 6.02 2.38
CA PRO A 81 -7.82 6.50 2.83
C PRO A 81 -6.70 6.03 1.90
N LYS A 82 -6.61 6.61 0.69
CA LYS A 82 -5.64 6.20 -0.35
C LYS A 82 -4.17 6.18 0.11
N ALA A 83 -3.76 7.09 0.97
CA ALA A 83 -2.38 7.12 1.48
C ALA A 83 -2.06 5.86 2.31
N LEU A 84 -2.98 5.47 3.20
CA LEU A 84 -2.86 4.26 4.01
C LEU A 84 -2.95 3.01 3.13
N ALA A 85 -3.93 2.94 2.23
CA ALA A 85 -4.08 1.82 1.30
C ALA A 85 -2.85 1.65 0.40
N GLY A 86 -2.29 2.76 -0.09
CA GLY A 86 -1.06 2.80 -0.87
C GLY A 86 0.16 2.30 -0.10
N TRP A 87 0.29 2.69 1.17
CA TRP A 87 1.40 2.25 2.01
C TRP A 87 1.40 0.73 2.23
N PHE A 88 0.24 0.14 2.50
CA PHE A 88 0.06 -1.31 2.68
C PHE A 88 0.24 -2.07 1.37
N THR A 89 -0.38 -1.62 0.27
CA THR A 89 -0.23 -2.28 -1.04
C THR A 89 1.19 -2.22 -1.58
N ALA A 90 1.94 -1.14 -1.35
CA ALA A 90 3.37 -1.07 -1.68
C ALA A 90 4.22 -2.11 -0.92
N ARG A 91 3.68 -2.63 0.17
CA ARG A 91 4.26 -3.63 1.08
C ARG A 91 3.69 -5.03 0.87
N GLY A 92 2.94 -5.24 -0.21
CA GLY A 92 2.38 -6.56 -0.56
C GLY A 92 1.16 -6.96 0.27
N TRP A 93 0.50 -6.01 0.94
CA TRP A 93 -0.74 -6.25 1.66
C TRP A 93 -1.97 -5.89 0.83
N ALA A 94 -3.01 -6.71 0.91
CA ALA A 94 -4.35 -6.29 0.51
C ALA A 94 -4.97 -5.41 1.61
N VAL A 95 -5.82 -4.46 1.21
CA VAL A 95 -6.60 -3.62 2.13
C VAL A 95 -8.07 -3.68 1.74
N ILE A 96 -8.91 -4.07 2.69
CA ILE A 96 -10.36 -4.10 2.53
C ILE A 96 -10.96 -3.05 3.47
N LEU A 97 -11.78 -2.17 2.91
CA LEU A 97 -12.43 -1.05 3.59
C LEU A 97 -13.94 -1.30 3.63
N PRO A 98 -14.47 -2.07 4.59
CA PRO A 98 -15.90 -2.27 4.71
C PRO A 98 -16.59 -1.03 5.25
N SER A 99 -17.73 -0.68 4.65
CA SER A 99 -18.64 0.33 5.17
C SER A 99 -19.76 -0.34 5.97
N ARG A 100 -20.02 0.19 7.17
CA ARG A 100 -21.11 -0.30 8.04
C ARG A 100 -22.48 0.06 7.46
N ARG A 101 -23.58 -0.53 7.98
CA ARG A 101 -24.94 -0.29 7.48
C ARG A 101 -25.22 1.21 7.34
N GLY A 102 -25.79 1.61 6.20
CA GLY A 102 -26.09 3.00 5.85
C GLY A 102 -24.89 3.92 5.62
N ARG A 103 -23.66 3.41 5.59
CA ARG A 103 -22.44 4.16 5.26
C ARG A 103 -21.90 3.78 3.90
N GLY A 104 -21.34 4.76 3.18
CA GLY A 104 -20.51 4.52 2.00
C GLY A 104 -21.21 3.78 0.85
N GLY A 105 -22.54 3.86 0.77
CA GLY A 105 -23.37 3.13 -0.20
C GLY A 105 -23.88 1.77 0.27
N SER A 106 -23.57 1.36 1.51
CA SER A 106 -24.16 0.17 2.14
C SER A 106 -25.66 0.34 2.36
N GLU A 107 -26.41 -0.74 2.23
CA GLU A 107 -27.83 -0.80 2.56
C GLU A 107 -28.06 -0.64 4.08
N GLY A 108 -29.32 -0.40 4.45
CA GLY A 108 -29.77 -0.21 5.83
C GLY A 108 -29.59 1.21 6.36
N THR A 109 -30.02 1.43 7.59
CA THR A 109 -29.93 2.75 8.25
C THR A 109 -28.55 2.95 8.89
N TYR A 110 -27.96 4.13 8.70
CA TYR A 110 -26.80 4.52 9.50
C TYR A 110 -27.28 4.88 10.90
N ASP A 111 -26.90 4.12 11.92
CA ASP A 111 -27.16 4.46 13.30
C ASP A 111 -26.00 3.97 14.17
N GLU A 112 -25.31 4.91 14.80
CA GLU A 112 -24.20 4.68 15.70
C GLU A 112 -24.40 5.49 16.98
N GLY A 113 -25.62 5.41 17.53
CA GLY A 113 -26.00 6.04 18.80
C GLY A 113 -26.51 7.46 18.61
N PHE A 114 -27.44 7.63 17.67
CA PHE A 114 -28.11 8.91 17.47
C PHE A 114 -29.17 9.18 18.55
N GLU A 115 -29.45 10.46 18.79
CA GLU A 115 -30.72 10.84 19.44
C GLU A 115 -31.91 10.35 18.60
N PRO A 116 -33.07 10.01 19.20
CA PRO A 116 -34.23 9.50 18.47
C PRO A 116 -34.70 10.42 17.33
N ASP A 117 -34.63 11.74 17.53
CA ASP A 117 -34.99 12.74 16.51
C ASP A 117 -33.87 13.00 15.48
N ARG A 118 -32.66 12.51 15.76
CA ARG A 118 -31.41 12.66 15.00
C ARG A 118 -30.97 14.11 14.76
N ALA A 119 -31.69 15.11 15.28
CA ALA A 119 -31.45 16.53 15.02
C ALA A 119 -30.11 16.99 15.62
N GLN A 120 -29.77 16.44 16.78
CA GLN A 120 -28.50 16.71 17.46
C GLN A 120 -27.35 15.82 17.00
N GLY A 121 -27.61 14.85 16.13
CA GLY A 121 -26.61 13.87 15.68
C GLY A 121 -26.37 12.78 16.72
N TYR A 122 -25.10 12.47 16.98
CA TYR A 122 -24.73 11.45 17.96
C TYR A 122 -25.05 11.91 19.38
N SER A 123 -25.67 11.02 20.16
CA SER A 123 -26.01 11.25 21.56
C SER A 123 -24.78 11.14 22.47
N CYS A 124 -24.76 11.96 23.52
CA CYS A 124 -23.85 11.80 24.65
C CYS A 124 -24.40 10.83 25.72
N GLU A 125 -25.64 10.35 25.57
CA GLU A 125 -26.26 9.41 26.51
C GLU A 125 -25.54 8.05 26.45
N PRO A 126 -24.97 7.54 27.56
CA PRO A 126 -24.20 6.29 27.54
C PRO A 126 -24.95 5.10 26.94
N ALA A 127 -26.25 4.97 27.24
CA ALA A 127 -27.08 3.87 26.75
C ALA A 127 -27.19 3.88 25.22
N LEU A 128 -27.47 5.05 24.62
CA LEU A 128 -27.56 5.21 23.17
C LEU A 128 -26.19 5.05 22.50
N ALA A 129 -25.15 5.65 23.09
CA ALA A 129 -23.80 5.57 22.57
C ALA A 129 -23.29 4.12 22.52
N LEU A 130 -23.44 3.35 23.61
CA LEU A 130 -23.03 1.95 23.69
C LEU A 130 -23.88 1.05 22.79
N ALA A 131 -25.20 1.29 22.70
CA ALA A 131 -26.07 0.57 21.76
C ALA A 131 -25.64 0.79 20.30
N GLY A 132 -25.25 2.03 19.96
CA GLY A 132 -24.68 2.38 18.66
C GLY A 132 -23.36 1.66 18.37
N ALA A 133 -22.46 1.57 19.36
CA ALA A 133 -21.20 0.85 19.23
C ALA A 133 -21.44 -0.65 19.03
N GLU A 134 -22.36 -1.25 19.81
CA GLU A 134 -22.77 -2.64 19.65
C GLU A 134 -23.35 -2.92 18.27
N ARG A 135 -24.19 -2.03 17.76
CA ARG A 135 -24.73 -2.15 16.40
C ARG A 135 -23.61 -2.14 15.36
N ALA A 136 -22.64 -1.25 15.49
CA ALA A 136 -21.48 -1.20 14.61
C ALA A 136 -20.59 -2.45 14.71
N LEU A 137 -20.42 -3.03 15.91
CA LEU A 137 -19.71 -4.29 16.10
C LEU A 137 -20.42 -5.47 15.43
N ARG A 138 -21.75 -5.53 15.46
CA ARG A 138 -22.52 -6.56 14.73
C ARG A 138 -22.32 -6.47 13.22
N ASP A 139 -22.20 -5.27 12.68
CA ASP A 139 -21.88 -5.09 11.25
C ASP A 139 -20.48 -5.65 10.92
N ILE A 140 -19.51 -5.44 11.80
CA ILE A 140 -18.14 -5.98 11.64
C ILE A 140 -18.15 -7.52 11.78
N ASP A 141 -18.88 -8.06 12.76
CA ASP A 141 -19.02 -9.51 12.95
C ASP A 141 -19.63 -10.19 11.71
N ALA A 142 -20.65 -9.58 11.10
CA ALA A 142 -21.35 -10.17 9.96
C ALA A 142 -20.51 -10.18 8.68
N ILE A 143 -19.77 -9.09 8.40
CA ILE A 143 -19.01 -8.96 7.15
C ILE A 143 -17.67 -9.71 7.18
N THR A 144 -17.00 -9.73 8.32
CA THR A 144 -15.60 -10.21 8.40
C THR A 144 -15.43 -11.64 7.88
N PRO A 145 -16.26 -12.63 8.23
CA PRO A 145 -16.14 -13.99 7.68
C PRO A 145 -16.20 -14.04 6.15
N VAL A 146 -17.02 -13.21 5.53
CA VAL A 146 -17.15 -13.13 4.06
C VAL A 146 -15.89 -12.50 3.45
N LEU A 147 -15.30 -11.49 4.10
CA LEU A 147 -14.04 -10.90 3.64
C LEU A 147 -12.87 -11.90 3.74
N LEU A 148 -12.81 -12.67 4.82
CA LEU A 148 -11.78 -13.68 5.03
C LEU A 148 -11.90 -14.89 4.10
N ALA A 149 -13.09 -15.14 3.55
CA ALA A 149 -13.32 -16.20 2.58
C ALA A 149 -12.89 -15.84 1.15
N GLN A 150 -12.50 -14.59 0.91
CA GLN A 150 -12.05 -14.15 -0.41
C GLN A 150 -10.76 -14.90 -0.82
N PRO A 151 -10.64 -15.39 -2.07
CA PRO A 151 -9.54 -16.27 -2.48
C PRO A 151 -8.16 -15.59 -2.44
N PHE A 152 -8.12 -14.26 -2.48
CA PHE A 152 -6.87 -13.50 -2.41
C PHE A 152 -6.43 -13.22 -0.96
N VAL A 153 -7.20 -13.60 0.06
CA VAL A 153 -6.88 -13.31 1.47
C VAL A 153 -6.11 -14.45 2.09
N ASP A 154 -4.96 -14.14 2.68
CA ASP A 154 -4.24 -15.05 3.57
C ASP A 154 -4.84 -14.98 4.97
N ARG A 155 -5.59 -16.02 5.33
CA ARG A 155 -6.33 -16.09 6.61
C ARG A 155 -5.41 -16.19 7.82
N GLU A 156 -4.17 -16.61 7.64
CA GLU A 156 -3.17 -16.68 8.72
C GLU A 156 -2.45 -15.34 8.94
N ARG A 157 -2.61 -14.38 8.02
CA ARG A 157 -1.94 -13.08 8.05
C ARG A 157 -2.93 -11.92 7.93
N VAL A 158 -3.86 -11.87 8.88
CA VAL A 158 -4.90 -10.84 8.96
C VAL A 158 -4.55 -9.80 10.02
N ALA A 159 -4.61 -8.53 9.64
CA ALA A 159 -4.64 -7.41 10.56
C ALA A 159 -6.03 -6.74 10.52
N VAL A 160 -6.49 -6.23 11.67
CA VAL A 160 -7.64 -5.34 11.73
C VAL A 160 -7.20 -3.98 12.24
N GLY A 161 -7.86 -2.93 11.78
CA GLY A 161 -7.57 -1.61 12.28
C GLY A 161 -8.63 -0.61 11.89
N GLY A 162 -8.46 0.62 12.35
CA GLY A 162 -9.37 1.68 11.97
C GLY A 162 -8.95 3.03 12.51
N LEU A 163 -9.71 4.04 12.09
CA LEU A 163 -9.55 5.42 12.50
C LEU A 163 -10.77 5.90 13.28
N SER A 164 -10.56 6.65 14.37
CA SER A 164 -11.64 7.28 15.15
C SER A 164 -12.60 6.21 15.70
N ARG A 165 -13.90 6.30 15.40
CA ARG A 165 -14.86 5.22 15.73
C ARG A 165 -14.40 3.85 15.22
N GLY A 166 -13.80 3.78 14.04
CA GLY A 166 -13.25 2.53 13.52
C GLY A 166 -12.05 2.01 14.32
N GLY A 167 -11.24 2.90 14.91
CA GLY A 167 -10.08 2.53 15.73
C GLY A 167 -10.50 1.89 17.04
N ILE A 168 -11.43 2.51 17.78
CA ILE A 168 -11.97 1.94 19.02
C ILE A 168 -12.76 0.66 18.76
N LEU A 169 -13.53 0.59 17.67
CA LEU A 169 -14.25 -0.62 17.27
C LEU A 169 -13.28 -1.77 16.94
N SER A 170 -12.14 -1.49 16.31
CA SER A 170 -11.15 -2.54 15.99
C SER A 170 -10.55 -3.16 17.25
N VAL A 171 -10.26 -2.32 18.26
CA VAL A 171 -9.80 -2.81 19.57
C VAL A 171 -10.90 -3.61 20.26
N ALA A 172 -12.12 -3.07 20.37
CA ALA A 172 -13.24 -3.75 21.02
C ALA A 172 -13.59 -5.09 20.32
N TRP A 173 -13.59 -5.10 19.00
CA TRP A 173 -13.90 -6.28 18.19
C TRP A 173 -12.84 -7.38 18.34
N SER A 174 -11.55 -7.02 18.45
CA SER A 174 -10.49 -8.00 18.70
C SER A 174 -10.68 -8.77 20.02
N GLY A 175 -11.35 -8.19 21.01
CA GLY A 175 -11.73 -8.91 22.23
C GLY A 175 -12.91 -9.86 22.06
N ARG A 176 -13.81 -9.60 21.10
CA ARG A 176 -14.92 -10.50 20.73
C ARG A 176 -14.44 -11.67 19.87
N GLN A 177 -13.48 -11.42 19.00
CA GLN A 177 -12.96 -12.38 18.02
C GLN A 177 -11.42 -12.54 18.14
N PRO A 178 -10.88 -12.92 19.32
CA PRO A 178 -9.43 -12.87 19.58
C PRO A 178 -8.61 -13.82 18.73
N ALA A 179 -9.23 -14.87 18.18
CA ALA A 179 -8.56 -15.84 17.31
C ALA A 179 -8.40 -15.37 15.85
N VAL A 180 -9.09 -14.29 15.44
CA VAL A 180 -9.16 -13.88 14.03
C VAL A 180 -7.98 -13.00 13.61
N PRO A 181 -7.72 -11.82 14.23
CA PRO A 181 -6.61 -10.99 13.82
C PRO A 181 -5.28 -11.46 14.45
N ARG A 182 -4.20 -11.28 13.70
CA ARG A 182 -2.81 -11.33 14.21
C ARG A 182 -2.25 -9.98 14.60
N ALA A 183 -2.91 -8.90 14.20
CA ALA A 183 -2.53 -7.54 14.56
C ALA A 183 -3.75 -6.63 14.65
N VAL A 184 -3.69 -5.65 15.56
CA VAL A 184 -4.73 -4.65 15.80
C VAL A 184 -4.10 -3.26 15.77
N VAL A 185 -4.53 -2.43 14.82
CA VAL A 185 -4.01 -1.08 14.59
C VAL A 185 -5.08 -0.03 14.91
N ASN A 186 -4.88 0.74 15.98
CA ASN A 186 -5.79 1.79 16.41
C ASN A 186 -5.23 3.18 16.07
N PHE A 187 -5.77 3.84 15.04
CA PHE A 187 -5.50 5.25 14.78
C PHE A 187 -6.52 6.14 15.47
N VAL A 188 -6.04 7.03 16.36
CA VAL A 188 -6.85 8.07 17.01
C VAL A 188 -8.24 7.60 17.44
N GLY A 189 -8.32 6.41 18.06
CA GLY A 189 -9.59 5.76 18.37
C GLY A 189 -10.37 6.44 19.49
N GLY A 190 -11.68 6.51 19.31
CA GLY A 190 -12.65 6.99 20.30
C GLY A 190 -14.07 6.88 19.78
N TRP A 191 -15.06 6.88 20.68
CA TRP A 191 -16.48 6.76 20.32
C TRP A 191 -17.25 8.06 20.54
N LEU A 192 -17.14 8.62 21.74
CA LEU A 192 -17.58 9.96 22.12
C LEU A 192 -16.40 10.92 22.14
N SER A 193 -16.66 12.18 21.78
CA SER A 193 -15.68 13.28 21.84
C SER A 193 -15.66 13.95 23.21
N GLU A 194 -14.61 14.74 23.53
CA GLU A 194 -14.45 15.44 24.83
C GLU A 194 -15.52 16.51 25.10
N ARG A 195 -16.50 16.66 24.20
CA ARG A 195 -17.71 17.47 24.41
C ARG A 195 -18.78 16.77 25.26
N CYS A 196 -18.71 15.44 25.39
CA CYS A 196 -19.63 14.65 26.20
C CYS A 196 -19.06 14.41 27.60
N ALA A 197 -19.84 14.65 28.64
CA ALA A 197 -19.43 14.35 30.03
C ALA A 197 -19.18 12.85 30.27
N SER A 198 -19.89 11.99 29.53
CA SER A 198 -19.83 10.52 29.58
C SER A 198 -18.66 9.90 28.81
N ILE A 199 -17.76 10.71 28.25
CA ILE A 199 -16.69 10.21 27.37
C ILE A 199 -15.79 9.17 28.04
N ASP A 200 -15.37 9.43 29.28
CA ASP A 200 -14.42 8.57 29.98
C ASP A 200 -15.06 7.19 30.22
N ASP A 201 -16.34 7.12 30.59
CA ASP A 201 -17.04 5.87 30.83
C ASP A 201 -17.23 5.06 29.53
N VAL A 202 -17.74 5.70 28.47
CA VAL A 202 -18.08 5.01 27.22
C VAL A 202 -16.82 4.57 26.46
N ASN A 203 -15.83 5.46 26.30
CA ASN A 203 -14.62 5.09 25.56
C ASN A 203 -13.79 4.06 26.34
N ALA A 204 -13.65 4.20 27.67
CA ALA A 204 -12.89 3.24 28.45
C ALA A 204 -13.59 1.88 28.51
N ASP A 205 -14.92 1.83 28.57
CA ASP A 205 -15.66 0.57 28.46
C ASP A 205 -15.36 -0.15 27.16
N LEU A 206 -15.51 0.53 26.01
CA LEU A 206 -15.26 -0.07 24.71
C LEU A 206 -13.81 -0.55 24.55
N PHE A 207 -12.83 0.23 24.99
CA PHE A 207 -11.43 -0.19 24.93
C PHE A 207 -11.13 -1.37 25.86
N ARG A 208 -11.68 -1.42 27.08
CA ARG A 208 -11.49 -2.55 28.01
C ARG A 208 -11.97 -3.86 27.42
N ARG A 209 -13.00 -3.86 26.57
CA ARG A 209 -13.48 -5.09 25.88
C ARG A 209 -12.40 -5.75 25.03
N GLY A 210 -11.49 -4.97 24.46
CA GLY A 210 -10.36 -5.50 23.68
C GLY A 210 -9.29 -6.20 24.52
N SER A 211 -9.33 -6.12 25.86
CA SER A 211 -8.29 -6.70 26.73
C SER A 211 -8.19 -8.22 26.67
N VAL A 212 -9.22 -8.88 26.13
CA VAL A 212 -9.26 -10.33 25.88
C VAL A 212 -8.29 -10.74 24.75
N PHE A 213 -7.99 -9.83 23.83
CA PHE A 213 -7.01 -10.09 22.78
C PHE A 213 -5.60 -10.26 23.39
N ASP A 214 -5.00 -11.42 23.15
CA ASP A 214 -3.82 -11.88 23.87
C ASP A 214 -2.49 -11.44 23.24
N GLN A 215 -2.53 -10.88 22.04
CA GLN A 215 -1.36 -10.29 21.36
C GLN A 215 -1.28 -8.79 21.58
N ALA A 216 -0.13 -8.20 21.23
CA ALA A 216 0.06 -6.77 21.37
C ALA A 216 -0.79 -5.99 20.34
N THR A 217 -1.36 -4.86 20.76
CA THR A 217 -2.00 -3.87 19.88
C THR A 217 -1.07 -2.66 19.66
N ILE A 218 -1.25 -1.90 18.57
CA ILE A 218 -0.57 -0.61 18.40
C ILE A 218 -1.58 0.53 18.36
N TRP A 219 -1.31 1.58 19.14
CA TRP A 219 -2.16 2.76 19.29
C TRP A 219 -1.37 3.98 18.81
N LEU A 220 -1.85 4.63 17.75
CA LEU A 220 -1.20 5.73 17.05
C LEU A 220 -2.05 6.99 17.22
N TYR A 221 -1.58 7.97 17.98
CA TYR A 221 -2.33 9.17 18.35
C TYR A 221 -1.60 10.46 18.00
N GLY A 222 -2.35 11.46 17.52
CA GLY A 222 -1.81 12.74 17.07
C GLY A 222 -1.92 13.84 18.13
N TYR A 223 -0.90 14.69 18.21
CA TYR A 223 -0.96 15.93 18.99
C TYR A 223 -2.00 16.89 18.41
N ARG A 224 -2.75 17.59 19.29
CA ARG A 224 -3.85 18.51 18.92
C ARG A 224 -4.93 17.86 18.06
N ASP A 225 -5.27 16.60 18.34
CA ASP A 225 -6.51 15.99 17.83
C ASP A 225 -7.72 16.75 18.43
N SER A 226 -8.64 17.20 17.57
CA SER A 226 -9.82 17.99 17.97
C SER A 226 -10.94 17.19 18.64
N TYR A 227 -10.86 15.86 18.64
CA TYR A 227 -11.84 14.96 19.24
C TYR A 227 -11.29 14.29 20.50
N TYR A 228 -10.02 13.85 20.46
CA TYR A 228 -9.41 13.01 21.50
C TYR A 228 -8.02 13.53 21.87
N SER A 229 -7.93 14.36 22.90
CA SER A 229 -6.63 14.82 23.41
C SER A 229 -5.72 13.64 23.78
N LEU A 230 -4.40 13.85 23.69
CA LEU A 230 -3.43 12.84 24.13
C LEU A 230 -3.62 12.46 25.61
N ARG A 231 -4.05 13.41 26.45
CA ARG A 231 -4.39 13.15 27.85
C ARG A 231 -5.53 12.14 27.97
N HIS A 232 -6.64 12.38 27.27
CA HIS A 232 -7.78 11.46 27.23
C HIS A 232 -7.38 10.08 26.69
N SER A 233 -6.65 10.08 25.58
CA SER A 233 -6.22 8.87 24.89
C SER A 233 -5.28 8.00 25.73
N ARG A 234 -4.34 8.61 26.47
CA ARG A 234 -3.47 7.92 27.44
C ARG A 234 -4.28 7.27 28.57
N ARG A 235 -5.32 7.93 29.08
CA ARG A 235 -6.19 7.35 30.13
C ARG A 235 -6.93 6.11 29.62
N ASN A 236 -7.45 6.16 28.40
CA ASN A 236 -8.09 5.00 27.77
C ASN A 236 -7.10 3.84 27.58
N PHE A 237 -5.88 4.13 27.11
CA PHE A 237 -4.85 3.10 26.98
C PHE A 237 -4.46 2.51 28.34
N ALA A 238 -4.36 3.34 29.39
CA ALA A 238 -4.12 2.88 30.75
C ALA A 238 -5.26 1.98 31.26
N ALA A 239 -6.53 2.34 31.01
CA ALA A 239 -7.68 1.51 31.35
C ALA A 239 -7.68 0.16 30.60
N PHE A 240 -7.33 0.16 29.32
CA PHE A 240 -7.14 -1.06 28.52
C PHE A 240 -6.03 -1.96 29.09
N ARG A 241 -4.86 -1.38 29.43
CA ARG A 241 -3.74 -2.11 30.05
C ARG A 241 -4.10 -2.65 31.42
N ALA A 242 -4.83 -1.87 32.25
CA ALA A 242 -5.29 -2.28 33.57
C ALA A 242 -6.29 -3.45 33.51
N ALA A 243 -7.06 -3.55 32.43
CA ALA A 243 -7.94 -4.69 32.18
C ALA A 243 -7.21 -5.93 31.62
N GLY A 244 -5.89 -5.89 31.45
CA GLY A 244 -5.07 -7.00 30.94
C GLY A 244 -4.65 -6.88 29.48
N GLY A 245 -5.12 -5.84 28.78
CA GLY A 245 -4.77 -5.60 27.38
C GLY A 245 -3.27 -5.41 27.16
N LYS A 246 -2.77 -5.75 25.98
CA LYS A 246 -1.36 -5.63 25.60
C LYS A 246 -1.19 -4.67 24.42
N GLY A 247 -0.10 -3.90 24.43
CA GLY A 247 0.20 -3.03 23.30
C GLY A 247 1.16 -1.89 23.61
N ALA A 248 1.35 -1.03 22.61
CA ALA A 248 2.17 0.16 22.69
C ALA A 248 1.37 1.41 22.28
N PHE A 249 1.59 2.51 22.99
CA PHE A 249 1.02 3.82 22.69
C PHE A 249 2.09 4.71 22.06
N ARG A 250 1.81 5.24 20.88
CA ARG A 250 2.72 6.05 20.08
C ARG A 250 2.08 7.39 19.78
N GLU A 251 2.85 8.44 19.99
CA GLU A 251 2.42 9.81 19.82
C GLU A 251 3.14 10.44 18.65
N HIS A 252 2.38 11.17 17.84
CA HIS A 252 2.88 11.80 16.63
C HIS A 252 2.53 13.29 16.65
N VAL A 253 3.49 14.12 16.28
CA VAL A 253 3.25 15.55 16.06
C VAL A 253 2.97 15.73 14.58
N PRO A 254 1.73 16.08 14.17
CA PRO A 254 1.45 16.33 12.77
C PRO A 254 2.19 17.60 12.28
N PRO A 255 2.43 17.74 10.96
CA PRO A 255 2.95 18.98 10.38
C PRO A 255 2.15 20.21 10.82
N GLN A 256 2.81 21.37 10.83
CA GLN A 256 2.21 22.62 11.29
C GLN A 256 0.87 22.90 10.57
N GLY A 257 -0.18 23.15 11.36
CA GLY A 257 -1.51 23.48 10.85
C GLY A 257 -2.43 22.28 10.58
N LEU A 258 -1.93 21.04 10.71
CA LEU A 258 -2.75 19.84 10.60
C LEU A 258 -3.25 19.36 11.97
N ASP A 259 -4.45 18.80 11.97
CA ASP A 259 -5.09 18.24 13.15
C ASP A 259 -4.53 16.84 13.45
N GLY A 260 -4.34 16.53 14.74
CA GLY A 260 -3.86 15.21 15.18
C GLY A 260 -4.74 14.05 14.73
N HIS A 261 -6.01 14.30 14.45
CA HIS A 261 -6.96 13.32 13.93
C HIS A 261 -6.64 12.85 12.51
N GLN A 262 -5.77 13.58 11.79
CA GLN A 262 -5.43 13.32 10.39
C GLN A 262 -4.16 12.47 10.21
N ILE A 263 -3.49 12.03 11.30
CA ILE A 263 -2.19 11.35 11.21
C ILE A 263 -2.20 10.07 10.35
N ALA A 264 -3.34 9.36 10.26
CA ALA A 264 -3.45 8.16 9.43
C ALA A 264 -3.26 8.44 7.93
N ALA A 265 -3.48 9.69 7.50
CA ALA A 265 -3.25 10.13 6.14
C ALA A 265 -1.78 10.50 5.85
N ILE A 266 -0.88 10.41 6.84
CA ILE A 266 0.51 10.87 6.76
C ILE A 266 1.45 9.70 7.13
N PRO A 267 1.71 8.75 6.19
CA PRO A 267 2.49 7.55 6.49
C PRO A 267 3.87 7.77 7.11
N ASP A 268 4.56 8.84 6.74
CA ASP A 268 5.90 9.15 7.25
C ASP A 268 5.93 9.30 8.78
N LEU A 269 4.81 9.66 9.42
CA LEU A 269 4.74 9.80 10.88
C LEU A 269 4.79 8.45 11.61
N TRP A 270 4.22 7.40 11.02
CA TRP A 270 3.96 6.13 11.72
C TRP A 270 4.58 4.91 11.05
N THR A 271 5.22 5.06 9.89
CA THR A 271 5.82 3.95 9.12
C THR A 271 6.74 3.10 9.97
N GLU A 272 7.72 3.71 10.63
CA GLU A 272 8.71 2.97 11.44
C GLU A 272 8.03 2.17 12.57
N ALA A 273 7.14 2.82 13.32
CA ALA A 273 6.45 2.19 14.44
C ALA A 273 5.52 1.05 13.97
N LEU A 274 4.84 1.22 12.84
CA LEU A 274 3.92 0.23 12.30
C LEU A 274 4.66 -0.96 11.67
N GLU A 275 5.78 -0.72 10.96
CA GLU A 275 6.63 -1.81 10.43
C GLU A 275 7.21 -2.65 11.54
N ALA A 276 7.78 -2.03 12.57
CA ALA A 276 8.31 -2.73 13.73
C ALA A 276 7.22 -3.58 14.41
N TYR A 277 6.04 -3.00 14.62
CA TYR A 277 4.92 -3.72 15.22
C TYR A 277 4.45 -4.90 14.38
N LEU A 278 4.26 -4.72 13.07
CA LEU A 278 3.84 -5.81 12.18
C LEU A 278 4.91 -6.91 12.13
N ALA A 279 6.19 -6.55 12.15
CA ALA A 279 7.28 -7.53 12.22
C ALA A 279 7.26 -8.33 13.53
N ASP A 280 7.03 -7.68 14.67
CA ASP A 280 6.90 -8.33 15.98
C ASP A 280 5.70 -9.30 16.03
N GLN A 281 4.65 -9.05 15.23
CA GLN A 281 3.52 -9.99 15.08
C GLN A 281 3.78 -11.13 14.09
N GLY A 282 4.98 -11.22 13.50
CA GLY A 282 5.30 -12.18 12.44
C GLY A 282 4.65 -11.85 11.09
N LEU A 283 4.20 -10.61 10.91
CA LEU A 283 3.49 -10.12 9.73
C LEU A 283 4.36 -9.21 8.84
N SER A 284 5.69 -9.33 8.91
CA SER A 284 6.58 -8.51 8.08
C SER A 284 6.17 -8.53 6.61
N ALA A 285 5.87 -7.35 6.08
CA ALA A 285 5.78 -7.12 4.65
C ALA A 285 7.15 -7.39 4.01
N LYS A 286 7.22 -8.23 2.98
CA LYS A 286 8.42 -8.25 2.13
C LYS A 286 8.33 -7.04 1.17
N PRO A 287 9.19 -6.02 1.26
CA PRO A 287 9.32 -5.05 0.17
C PRO A 287 9.76 -5.77 -1.12
N PRO A 288 9.52 -5.21 -2.32
CA PRO A 288 10.00 -5.81 -3.56
C PRO A 288 11.52 -5.98 -3.47
N GLN A 289 11.97 -7.24 -3.44
CA GLN A 289 13.36 -7.60 -3.14
C GLN A 289 14.37 -7.08 -4.19
N ALA A 290 13.96 -6.79 -5.43
CA ALA A 290 14.86 -6.42 -6.53
C ALA A 290 14.52 -5.07 -7.19
N VAL A 291 15.55 -4.28 -7.49
CA VAL A 291 15.48 -3.01 -8.24
C VAL A 291 16.34 -3.10 -9.50
N ALA A 292 15.84 -2.67 -10.66
CA ALA A 292 16.60 -2.62 -11.90
C ALA A 292 17.47 -1.36 -11.90
N ILE A 293 18.76 -1.52 -12.19
CA ILE A 293 19.73 -0.42 -12.30
C ILE A 293 19.83 0.05 -13.76
N ASP A 294 19.86 -0.92 -14.69
CA ASP A 294 19.91 -0.72 -16.14
C ASP A 294 19.22 -1.91 -16.85
N GLY A 295 19.47 -2.10 -18.15
CA GLY A 295 18.83 -3.16 -18.95
C GLY A 295 19.33 -4.59 -18.68
N ASN A 296 20.38 -4.80 -17.89
CA ASN A 296 20.85 -6.14 -17.53
C ASN A 296 21.40 -6.25 -16.09
N THR A 297 21.18 -5.26 -15.24
CA THR A 297 21.64 -5.23 -13.85
C THR A 297 20.48 -5.02 -12.89
N ILE A 298 20.40 -5.86 -11.85
CA ILE A 298 19.48 -5.68 -10.73
C ILE A 298 20.23 -5.64 -9.41
N LYS A 299 19.67 -4.93 -8.43
CA LYS A 299 20.15 -4.90 -7.04
C LYS A 299 19.09 -5.53 -6.13
N MET A 300 19.48 -6.53 -5.36
CA MET A 300 18.61 -7.27 -4.45
C MET A 300 19.37 -7.66 -3.18
N ASP A 301 18.79 -7.40 -2.02
CA ASP A 301 19.36 -7.75 -0.71
C ASP A 301 20.83 -7.30 -0.56
N GLY A 302 21.13 -6.06 -0.97
CA GLY A 302 22.48 -5.48 -0.93
C GLY A 302 23.44 -5.99 -2.01
N THR A 303 23.07 -7.01 -2.77
CA THR A 303 23.91 -7.62 -3.82
C THR A 303 23.53 -7.08 -5.21
N THR A 304 24.55 -6.77 -6.02
CA THR A 304 24.37 -6.38 -7.43
C THR A 304 24.56 -7.59 -8.33
N TYR A 305 23.52 -7.93 -9.07
CA TYR A 305 23.49 -9.04 -10.01
C TYR A 305 23.49 -8.53 -11.45
N ARG A 306 24.41 -9.04 -12.27
CA ARG A 306 24.36 -8.91 -13.74
C ARG A 306 23.64 -10.14 -14.29
N LEU A 307 22.65 -9.93 -15.14
CA LEU A 307 21.93 -10.99 -15.82
C LEU A 307 22.89 -11.80 -16.71
N TRP A 308 22.87 -13.11 -16.52
CA TRP A 308 23.68 -14.06 -17.27
C TRP A 308 23.22 -14.15 -18.74
N GLY A 309 24.17 -14.36 -19.65
CA GLY A 309 23.89 -14.65 -21.07
C GLY A 309 23.42 -13.48 -21.95
N ILE A 310 23.31 -12.25 -21.41
CA ILE A 310 22.82 -11.10 -22.17
C ILE A 310 23.72 -9.86 -22.04
N ASP A 311 23.63 -8.98 -23.03
CA ASP A 311 24.20 -7.63 -23.00
C ASP A 311 23.13 -6.62 -23.44
N ALA A 312 22.83 -5.65 -22.58
CA ALA A 312 21.83 -4.64 -22.83
C ALA A 312 22.49 -3.31 -23.24
N PRO A 313 21.78 -2.45 -24.00
CA PRO A 313 22.27 -1.11 -24.31
C PRO A 313 22.57 -0.31 -23.04
N GLU A 314 23.67 0.44 -23.04
CA GLU A 314 24.05 1.34 -21.95
C GLU A 314 23.02 2.46 -21.78
N LEU A 315 22.83 2.98 -20.57
CA LEU A 315 21.75 3.97 -20.27
C LEU A 315 21.77 5.20 -21.19
N ASP A 316 22.93 5.61 -21.67
CA ASP A 316 23.15 6.73 -22.59
C ASP A 316 23.25 6.33 -24.07
N GLN A 317 23.14 5.04 -24.39
CA GLN A 317 23.14 4.54 -25.77
C GLN A 317 21.86 4.93 -26.51
N ARG A 318 22.06 5.55 -27.68
CA ARG A 318 21.00 5.93 -28.63
C ARG A 318 21.24 5.25 -29.98
N CYS A 319 20.16 4.80 -30.61
CA CYS A 319 20.22 4.21 -31.94
C CYS A 319 19.97 5.26 -33.02
N TYR A 320 20.77 5.24 -34.08
CA TYR A 320 20.75 6.23 -35.15
C TYR A 320 20.25 5.63 -36.46
N PRO A 321 19.59 6.42 -37.33
CA PRO A 321 19.40 7.88 -37.25
C PRO A 321 18.22 8.35 -36.38
N GLN A 322 17.35 7.45 -35.90
CA GLN A 322 16.08 7.84 -35.27
C GLN A 322 16.21 8.41 -33.83
N GLY A 323 17.37 8.29 -33.19
CA GLY A 323 17.63 8.80 -31.85
C GLY A 323 16.93 8.03 -30.72
N TRP A 324 16.49 6.79 -30.97
CA TRP A 324 15.78 5.95 -30.00
C TRP A 324 16.66 5.65 -28.78
N ARG A 325 16.13 5.85 -27.57
CA ARG A 325 16.86 5.80 -26.29
C ARG A 325 16.98 4.36 -25.76
N ALA A 326 17.70 3.52 -26.49
CA ALA A 326 17.75 2.08 -26.25
C ALA A 326 18.04 1.69 -24.80
N GLY A 327 19.02 2.32 -24.13
CA GLY A 327 19.36 1.98 -22.74
C GLY A 327 18.27 2.27 -21.73
N ILE A 328 17.57 3.40 -21.90
CA ILE A 328 16.47 3.79 -21.02
C ILE A 328 15.26 2.86 -21.23
N GLU A 329 14.96 2.51 -22.47
CA GLU A 329 13.85 1.58 -22.75
C GLU A 329 14.17 0.16 -22.25
N ALA A 330 15.42 -0.29 -22.37
CA ALA A 330 15.85 -1.56 -21.81
C ALA A 330 15.75 -1.59 -20.27
N ALA A 331 16.23 -0.54 -19.59
CA ALA A 331 16.12 -0.43 -18.13
C ALA A 331 14.66 -0.42 -17.65
N ARG A 332 13.77 0.29 -18.37
CA ARG A 332 12.33 0.30 -18.08
C ARG A 332 11.69 -1.06 -18.30
N ALA A 333 12.07 -1.76 -19.36
CA ALA A 333 11.57 -3.11 -19.62
C ALA A 333 11.97 -4.06 -18.49
N LEU A 334 13.23 -4.04 -18.05
CA LEU A 334 13.68 -4.88 -16.93
C LEU A 334 12.95 -4.51 -15.63
N ALA A 335 12.84 -3.21 -15.32
CA ALA A 335 12.08 -2.72 -14.16
C ALA A 335 10.64 -3.24 -14.16
N ALA A 336 9.94 -3.17 -15.29
CA ALA A 336 8.57 -3.66 -15.44
C ALA A 336 8.47 -5.20 -15.33
N MET A 337 9.52 -5.94 -15.71
CA MET A 337 9.55 -7.39 -15.58
C MET A 337 9.76 -7.87 -14.15
N ILE A 338 10.50 -7.13 -13.34
CA ILE A 338 10.74 -7.45 -11.92
C ILE A 338 9.72 -6.80 -10.98
N GLU A 339 9.01 -5.77 -11.45
CA GLU A 339 8.02 -5.05 -10.65
C GLU A 339 7.01 -6.04 -10.04
N ARG A 340 7.04 -6.11 -8.70
CA ARG A 340 6.08 -6.85 -7.86
C ARG A 340 6.03 -8.35 -8.15
N ARG A 341 7.14 -8.91 -8.63
CA ARG A 341 7.34 -10.35 -8.78
C ARG A 341 8.49 -10.79 -7.86
N PRO A 342 8.40 -11.96 -7.20
CA PRO A 342 9.53 -12.49 -6.46
C PRO A 342 10.67 -12.76 -7.44
N VAL A 343 11.85 -12.23 -7.13
CA VAL A 343 13.06 -12.43 -7.92
C VAL A 343 13.97 -13.43 -7.23
N THR A 344 14.46 -14.40 -7.98
CA THR A 344 15.44 -15.39 -7.52
C THR A 344 16.61 -15.37 -8.48
N CYS A 345 17.84 -15.41 -7.98
CA CYS A 345 19.04 -15.38 -8.80
C CYS A 345 19.96 -16.55 -8.43
N GLU A 346 20.32 -17.34 -9.42
CA GLU A 346 21.28 -18.44 -9.28
C GLU A 346 22.65 -17.98 -9.80
N ALA A 347 23.62 -17.85 -8.90
CA ALA A 347 24.97 -17.40 -9.26
C ALA A 347 25.65 -18.38 -10.24
N LYS A 348 26.25 -17.82 -11.30
CA LYS A 348 26.99 -18.57 -12.33
C LYS A 348 28.47 -18.22 -12.34
N ALA A 349 28.81 -16.94 -12.10
CA ALA A 349 30.19 -16.46 -12.07
C ALA A 349 30.29 -15.12 -11.30
N GLN A 350 31.50 -14.57 -11.21
CA GLN A 350 31.75 -13.16 -10.88
C GLN A 350 32.39 -12.49 -12.08
N ASP A 351 32.02 -11.23 -12.36
CA ASP A 351 32.70 -10.45 -13.40
C ASP A 351 33.90 -9.65 -12.83
N GLY A 352 34.72 -9.08 -13.72
CA GLY A 352 35.91 -8.32 -13.35
C GLY A 352 35.66 -7.02 -12.57
N TYR A 353 34.39 -6.65 -12.35
CA TYR A 353 33.98 -5.51 -11.53
C TYR A 353 33.44 -5.94 -10.16
N GLY A 354 33.51 -7.24 -9.83
CA GLY A 354 33.02 -7.80 -8.58
C GLY A 354 31.50 -8.00 -8.52
N ARG A 355 30.77 -7.89 -9.66
CA ARG A 355 29.34 -8.20 -9.69
C ARG A 355 29.14 -9.70 -9.79
N THR A 356 28.08 -10.19 -9.15
CA THR A 356 27.67 -11.59 -9.33
C THR A 356 26.96 -11.72 -10.67
N VAL A 357 27.44 -12.57 -11.56
CA VAL A 357 26.76 -12.94 -12.81
C VAL A 357 25.81 -14.08 -12.48
N ALA A 358 24.51 -13.91 -12.75
CA ALA A 358 23.50 -14.85 -12.30
C ALA A 358 22.35 -15.04 -13.30
N LEU A 359 21.79 -16.24 -13.30
CA LEU A 359 20.51 -16.54 -13.95
C LEU A 359 19.38 -16.11 -13.02
N CYS A 360 18.75 -14.98 -13.33
CA CYS A 360 17.67 -14.43 -12.51
C CYS A 360 16.29 -14.68 -13.12
N ARG A 361 15.33 -15.06 -12.25
CA ARG A 361 13.94 -15.31 -12.61
C ARG A 361 13.01 -14.42 -11.80
N ALA A 362 12.01 -13.82 -12.45
CA ALA A 362 10.94 -13.06 -11.79
C ALA A 362 9.61 -13.80 -11.94
N GLY A 363 9.00 -14.22 -10.83
CA GLY A 363 7.77 -15.04 -10.86
C GLY A 363 7.94 -16.35 -11.64
N GLY A 364 9.14 -16.96 -11.59
CA GLY A 364 9.49 -18.17 -12.32
C GLY A 364 9.94 -17.96 -13.77
N ARG A 365 9.72 -16.77 -14.36
CA ARG A 365 10.13 -16.46 -15.74
C ARG A 365 11.60 -15.99 -15.79
N ASP A 366 12.37 -16.58 -16.69
CA ASP A 366 13.75 -16.16 -16.99
C ASP A 366 13.79 -14.72 -17.53
N LEU A 367 14.47 -13.83 -16.80
CA LEU A 367 14.62 -12.42 -17.15
C LEU A 367 15.55 -12.23 -18.36
N GLY A 368 16.63 -13.01 -18.47
CA GLY A 368 17.55 -12.95 -19.59
C GLY A 368 16.84 -13.27 -20.90
N ALA A 369 16.15 -14.41 -20.93
CA ALA A 369 15.34 -14.81 -22.07
C ALA A 369 14.28 -13.75 -22.42
N ALA A 370 13.59 -13.19 -21.42
CA ALA A 370 12.54 -12.20 -21.65
C ALA A 370 13.07 -10.87 -22.21
N MET A 371 14.24 -10.44 -21.75
CA MET A 371 14.91 -9.25 -22.28
C MET A 371 15.34 -9.44 -23.73
N VAL A 372 15.86 -10.62 -24.08
CA VAL A 372 16.23 -10.95 -25.47
C VAL A 372 15.01 -11.06 -26.38
N VAL A 373 13.97 -11.82 -26.00
CA VAL A 373 12.73 -11.96 -26.79
C VAL A 373 12.07 -10.60 -27.08
N SER A 374 12.14 -9.66 -26.13
CA SER A 374 11.56 -8.31 -26.32
C SER A 374 12.45 -7.36 -27.14
N GLY A 375 13.64 -7.80 -27.56
CA GLY A 375 14.64 -6.99 -28.25
C GLY A 375 15.26 -5.91 -27.37
N MET A 376 15.21 -6.05 -26.04
CA MET A 376 15.77 -5.09 -25.09
C MET A 376 17.20 -5.42 -24.66
N ALA A 377 17.70 -6.60 -25.04
CA ALA A 377 19.08 -7.03 -24.91
C ALA A 377 19.47 -7.99 -26.03
N LEU A 378 20.76 -8.15 -26.29
CA LEU A 378 21.33 -9.14 -27.22
C LEU A 378 21.85 -10.35 -26.45
N ALA A 379 21.83 -11.55 -27.06
CA ALA A 379 22.45 -12.72 -26.47
C ALA A 379 23.98 -12.67 -26.61
N VAL A 380 24.70 -13.12 -25.58
CA VAL A 380 26.17 -13.21 -25.61
C VAL A 380 26.57 -14.67 -25.75
N THR A 381 27.18 -15.02 -26.88
CA THR A 381 27.69 -16.36 -27.15
C THR A 381 29.05 -16.57 -26.45
N GLY A 382 29.25 -17.71 -25.79
CA GLY A 382 30.54 -18.11 -25.18
C GLY A 382 30.54 -18.28 -23.66
N ASP A 383 29.66 -17.59 -22.92
CA ASP A 383 29.63 -17.62 -21.44
C ASP A 383 28.52 -18.52 -20.84
N GLY A 384 27.96 -19.43 -21.65
CA GLY A 384 27.05 -20.51 -21.23
C GLY A 384 25.55 -20.20 -21.27
N GLY A 385 25.12 -18.96 -21.52
CA GLY A 385 23.70 -18.62 -21.68
C GLY A 385 23.28 -18.72 -23.15
N ASP A 386 22.53 -19.75 -23.52
CA ASP A 386 22.05 -19.92 -24.89
C ASP A 386 20.67 -19.29 -25.07
N TYR A 387 20.66 -17.99 -25.42
CA TYR A 387 19.45 -17.27 -25.83
C TYR A 387 19.39 -17.02 -27.35
N ALA A 388 20.14 -17.79 -28.15
CA ALA A 388 20.24 -17.57 -29.59
C ALA A 388 18.87 -17.73 -30.29
N GLU A 389 18.06 -18.71 -29.89
CA GLU A 389 16.72 -18.90 -30.44
C GLU A 389 15.80 -17.71 -30.12
N GLN A 390 15.87 -17.18 -28.91
CA GLN A 390 15.12 -16.01 -28.45
C GLN A 390 15.54 -14.76 -29.24
N GLU A 391 16.82 -14.61 -29.54
CA GLU A 391 17.32 -13.50 -30.35
C GLU A 391 16.84 -13.61 -31.80
N VAL A 392 16.87 -14.82 -32.38
CA VAL A 392 16.28 -15.07 -33.71
C VAL A 392 14.78 -14.71 -33.72
N GLN A 393 14.04 -14.99 -32.65
CA GLN A 393 12.64 -14.58 -32.53
C GLN A 393 12.49 -13.05 -32.52
N ALA A 394 13.30 -12.35 -31.74
CA ALA A 394 13.26 -10.89 -31.65
C ALA A 394 13.63 -10.21 -32.98
N MET A 395 14.64 -10.75 -33.70
CA MET A 395 15.02 -10.32 -35.04
C MET A 395 13.88 -10.48 -36.04
N ARG A 396 13.23 -11.65 -36.06
CA ARG A 396 12.08 -11.92 -36.96
C ARG A 396 10.89 -11.02 -36.65
N ALA A 397 10.64 -10.75 -35.38
CA ALA A 397 9.57 -9.87 -34.91
C ALA A 397 9.89 -8.37 -35.11
N ARG A 398 11.15 -8.02 -35.43
CA ARG A 398 11.63 -6.63 -35.57
C ARG A 398 11.23 -5.77 -34.36
N VAL A 399 11.59 -6.23 -33.16
CA VAL A 399 11.32 -5.52 -31.90
C VAL A 399 12.59 -4.95 -31.28
N GLY A 400 12.43 -3.89 -30.49
CA GLY A 400 13.53 -3.27 -29.73
C GLY A 400 14.73 -2.91 -30.59
N VAL A 401 15.92 -3.31 -30.15
CA VAL A 401 17.19 -3.03 -30.85
C VAL A 401 17.25 -3.61 -32.27
N HIS A 402 16.38 -4.54 -32.64
CA HIS A 402 16.30 -5.06 -34.01
C HIS A 402 15.30 -4.28 -34.89
N ALA A 403 14.42 -3.47 -34.28
CA ALA A 403 13.51 -2.54 -34.97
C ALA A 403 14.21 -1.21 -35.31
N HIS A 404 15.27 -0.90 -34.56
CA HIS A 404 16.03 0.33 -34.63
C HIS A 404 17.44 0.00 -35.11
N ALA A 405 18.08 0.85 -35.92
CA ALA A 405 19.45 0.60 -36.40
C ALA A 405 20.47 0.84 -35.26
N CYS A 406 20.47 -0.07 -34.29
CA CYS A 406 21.31 -0.03 -33.11
C CYS A 406 22.64 -0.75 -33.38
N LEU A 407 23.75 -0.14 -32.96
CA LEU A 407 24.99 -0.88 -32.75
C LEU A 407 24.81 -1.85 -31.57
N ALA A 408 25.48 -2.99 -31.62
CA ALA A 408 25.50 -3.87 -30.46
C ALA A 408 26.17 -3.15 -29.27
N PRO A 409 25.76 -3.38 -28.01
CA PRO A 409 26.29 -2.63 -26.88
C PRO A 409 27.81 -2.77 -26.72
N TRP A 410 28.39 -3.94 -27.02
CA TRP A 410 29.84 -4.13 -27.03
C TRP A 410 30.57 -3.29 -28.10
N GLU A 411 30.01 -3.15 -29.31
CA GLU A 411 30.57 -2.31 -30.37
C GLU A 411 30.45 -0.83 -30.02
N TRP A 412 29.31 -0.43 -29.47
CA TRP A 412 29.07 0.94 -29.01
C TRP A 412 30.10 1.34 -27.93
N ARG A 413 30.37 0.46 -26.96
CA ARG A 413 31.42 0.66 -25.96
C ARG A 413 32.80 0.76 -26.60
N ALA A 414 33.13 -0.09 -27.58
CA ALA A 414 34.41 -0.07 -28.28
C ALA A 414 34.65 1.27 -29.01
N GLN A 415 33.64 1.79 -29.72
CA GLN A 415 33.74 3.07 -30.41
C GLN A 415 33.99 4.24 -29.45
N ARG A 416 33.36 4.25 -28.27
CA ARG A 416 33.58 5.29 -27.26
C ARG A 416 34.97 5.25 -26.61
N ARG A 417 35.64 4.09 -26.61
CA ARG A 417 37.02 3.98 -26.12
C ARG A 417 38.05 4.50 -27.12
N LEU A 418 37.72 4.53 -28.41
CA LEU A 418 38.59 5.01 -29.49
C LEU A 418 38.40 6.50 -29.82
N GLY A 419 37.28 7.10 -29.38
CA GLY A 419 36.96 8.52 -29.55
C GLY A 419 37.34 9.42 -28.37
N ASN A 420 37.89 8.84 -27.31
CA ASN A 420 38.63 9.51 -26.23
C ASN A 420 40.12 9.22 -26.43
#